data_AF-A0A2V8DYA4-F1
#
_entry.id   AF-A0A2V8DYA4-F1
#
_cell.length_a   1.000
_cell.length_b   1.000
_cell.length_c   1.000
_cell.angle_alpha   90.00
_cell.angle_beta   90.00
_cell.angle_gamma   90.00
#
_symmetry.space_group_name_H-M   'P 1'
#
loop_
_entity.id
_entity.type
_entity.pdbx_description
1 polymer ?
#
loop_
_entity_poly.entity_id
_entity_poly.type
_entity_poly.pdbx_seq_one_letter_code
_entity_poly.pdbx_strand_id
1 'polypeptide(L)' 'MRRIFVAFATVALVTFAGLILPAQSVKTALPACDPSNGGIKLPSGFCALVVAENLGIGRHLAIAKNGDIFVALRNKDANT' A
#
# COMPACT_ATOMS: atom_id res chain seq x y z
N MET A 1 -14.09 -52.22 0.79
CA MET A 1 -14.32 -51.26 -0.32
C MET A 1 -15.14 -50.03 0.10
N ARG A 2 -16.19 -50.16 0.93
CA ARG A 2 -17.08 -49.06 1.36
C ARG A 2 -16.45 -47.97 2.25
N ARG A 3 -15.36 -48.27 2.98
CA ARG A 3 -14.65 -47.32 3.86
C ARG A 3 -13.62 -46.44 3.14
N ILE A 4 -13.13 -46.90 1.98
CA ILE A 4 -12.15 -46.16 1.17
C ILE A 4 -12.84 -45.01 0.44
N PHE A 5 -14.07 -45.21 -0.07
CA PHE A 5 -14.85 -44.15 -0.72
C PHE A 5 -15.25 -42.99 0.21
N VAL A 6 -15.43 -43.25 1.52
CA VAL A 6 -15.79 -42.21 2.50
C VAL A 6 -14.61 -41.27 2.80
N ALA A 7 -13.37 -41.79 2.78
CA ALA A 7 -12.17 -40.98 2.99
C ALA A 7 -11.86 -40.06 1.81
N PHE A 8 -12.20 -40.45 0.57
CA PHE A 8 -12.06 -39.57 -0.59
C PHE A 8 -13.12 -38.47 -0.64
N ALA A 9 -14.34 -38.75 -0.17
CA ALA A 9 -15.43 -37.78 -0.14
C ALA A 9 -15.19 -36.63 0.85
N THR A 10 -14.51 -36.86 1.97
CA THR A 10 -14.20 -35.81 2.95
C THR A 10 -13.03 -34.92 2.53
N VAL A 11 -12.01 -35.47 1.88
CA VAL A 11 -10.86 -34.68 1.35
C VAL A 11 -11.30 -33.73 0.22
N ALA A 12 -12.25 -34.16 -0.62
CA ALA A 12 -12.82 -33.32 -1.67
C ALA A 12 -13.67 -32.16 -1.11
N LEU A 13 -14.32 -32.34 0.05
CA LEU A 13 -15.17 -31.32 0.65
C LEU A 13 -14.36 -30.22 1.36
N VAL A 14 -13.24 -30.59 2.01
CA VAL A 14 -12.36 -29.64 2.70
C VAL A 14 -11.56 -28.77 1.71
N THR A 15 -11.23 -29.30 0.52
CA THR A 15 -10.56 -28.53 -0.54
C THR A 15 -11.50 -27.57 -1.26
N PHE A 16 -12.80 -27.88 -1.36
CA PHE A 16 -13.78 -26.97 -1.98
C PHE A 16 -14.17 -25.80 -1.06
N ALA A 17 -14.19 -25.98 0.26
CA ALA A 17 -14.54 -24.93 1.22
C ALA A 17 -13.47 -23.84 1.37
N GLY A 18 -12.19 -24.14 1.10
CA GLY A 18 -11.09 -23.18 1.21
C GLY A 18 -11.02 -22.13 0.09
N LEU A 19 -11.77 -22.32 -1.01
CA LEU A 19 -11.71 -21.44 -2.19
C LEU A 19 -12.74 -20.29 -2.18
N ILE A 20 -13.61 -20.22 -1.17
CA ILE A 20 -14.70 -19.22 -1.09
C ILE A 20 -14.45 -18.22 0.05
N LEU A 21 -13.20 -17.81 0.29
CA LEU A 21 -12.97 -16.59 1.08
C LEU A 21 -13.17 -15.38 0.17
N PRO A 22 -14.20 -14.54 0.39
CA PRO A 22 -14.26 -13.25 -0.29
C PRO A 22 -13.03 -12.47 0.15
N ALA A 23 -12.24 -11.99 -0.82
CA ALA A 23 -11.14 -11.08 -0.56
C ALA A 23 -11.73 -9.83 0.12
N GLN A 24 -11.58 -9.75 1.44
CA GLN A 24 -12.01 -8.59 2.19
C GLN A 24 -11.06 -7.45 1.84
N SER A 25 -11.56 -6.47 1.09
CA SER A 25 -10.80 -5.27 0.76
C SER A 25 -10.59 -4.48 2.07
N VAL A 26 -9.45 -4.67 2.72
CA VAL A 26 -9.05 -3.86 3.87
C VAL A 26 -8.91 -2.42 3.38
N LYS A 27 -9.81 -1.54 3.82
CA LYS A 27 -9.66 -0.10 3.60
C LYS A 27 -8.55 0.38 4.52
N THR A 28 -7.37 0.61 3.97
CA THR A 28 -6.28 1.27 4.70
C THR A 28 -6.75 2.67 5.09
N ALA A 29 -6.75 2.95 6.39
CA ALA A 29 -7.00 4.30 6.89
C ALA A 29 -5.90 5.24 6.39
N LEU A 30 -6.27 6.47 6.05
CA LEU A 30 -5.29 7.49 5.69
C LEU A 30 -4.41 7.83 6.91
N PRO A 31 -3.12 8.14 6.69
CA PRO A 31 -2.25 8.64 7.75
C PRO A 31 -2.79 9.95 8.32
N ALA A 32 -2.54 10.18 9.60
CA ALA A 32 -2.88 11.44 10.25
C ALA A 32 -2.03 12.59 9.67
N CYS A 33 -2.60 13.79 9.67
CA CYS A 33 -1.89 15.00 9.27
C CYS A 33 -0.75 15.32 10.24
N ASP A 34 0.29 15.98 9.74
CA ASP A 34 1.32 16.58 10.59
C ASP A 34 0.72 17.81 11.31
N PRO A 35 0.88 17.96 12.64
CA PRO A 35 0.36 19.11 13.39
C PRO A 35 0.83 20.47 12.87
N SER A 36 2.02 20.49 12.24
CA SER A 36 2.64 21.67 11.64
C SER A 36 2.44 21.78 10.13
N ASN A 37 1.64 20.88 9.53
CA ASN A 37 1.48 20.72 8.09
C ASN A 37 2.83 20.57 7.35
N GLY A 38 3.84 19.96 7.98
CA GLY A 38 5.17 19.87 7.40
C GLY A 38 5.84 21.24 7.20
N GLY A 39 5.49 22.22 8.04
CA GLY A 39 6.09 23.55 8.04
C GLY A 39 5.57 24.51 6.96
N ILE A 40 4.53 24.13 6.19
CA ILE A 40 3.93 25.00 5.15
C ILE A 40 2.57 25.55 5.58
N LYS A 41 2.22 26.73 5.06
CA LYS A 41 0.87 27.31 5.23
C LYS A 41 -0.06 26.75 4.16
N LEU A 42 -1.24 26.32 4.57
CA LEU A 42 -2.25 25.73 3.70
C LEU A 42 -3.55 26.54 3.75
N PRO A 43 -4.36 26.55 2.67
CA PRO A 43 -5.73 27.03 2.72
C PRO A 43 -6.58 26.22 3.70
N SER A 44 -7.73 26.78 4.10
CA SER A 44 -8.68 26.08 4.95
C SER A 44 -9.16 24.77 4.30
N GLY A 45 -9.28 23.71 5.11
CA GLY A 45 -9.73 22.40 4.65
C GLY A 45 -8.63 21.49 4.07
N PHE A 46 -7.39 21.96 3.98
CA PHE A 46 -6.25 21.14 3.58
C PHE A 46 -5.36 20.79 4.77
N CYS A 47 -4.70 19.63 4.71
CA CYS A 47 -3.62 19.27 5.61
C CYS A 47 -2.48 18.58 4.83
N ALA A 48 -1.29 18.57 5.42
CA ALA A 48 -0.12 17.90 4.85
C ALA A 48 0.59 17.05 5.90
N LEU A 49 1.41 16.12 5.43
CA LEU A 49 2.34 15.36 6.25
C LEU A 49 3.65 15.14 5.50
N VAL A 50 4.76 15.06 6.23
CA VAL A 50 6.07 14.77 5.64
C VAL A 50 6.22 13.26 5.50
N VAL A 51 6.19 12.76 4.25
CA VAL A 51 6.37 11.33 3.94
C VAL A 51 7.83 10.91 3.81
N ALA A 52 8.70 11.85 3.43
CA ALA A 52 10.14 11.65 3.29
C ALA A 52 10.86 13.01 3.25
N GLU A 53 12.08 13.06 3.76
CA GLU A 53 12.93 14.26 3.81
C GLU A 53 14.37 13.93 3.42
N ASN A 54 15.19 14.95 3.20
CA ASN A 54 16.62 14.81 2.89
C ASN A 54 16.96 14.00 1.62
N LEU A 55 16.04 13.95 0.65
CA LEU A 55 16.21 13.18 -0.61
C LEU A 55 17.05 13.88 -1.70
N GLY A 56 17.32 15.18 -1.56
CA GLY A 56 17.92 16.01 -2.60
C GLY A 56 16.88 16.80 -3.41
N ILE A 57 17.26 17.23 -4.63
CA ILE A 57 16.41 18.11 -5.45
C ILE A 57 15.45 17.26 -6.28
N GLY A 58 14.20 17.15 -5.83
CA GLY A 58 13.13 16.47 -6.58
C GLY A 58 12.65 17.27 -7.80
N ARG A 59 12.17 16.56 -8.82
CA ARG A 59 11.46 17.13 -9.98
C ARG A 59 10.08 16.48 -10.12
N HIS A 60 9.88 15.68 -11.17
CA HIS A 60 8.60 15.02 -11.42
C HIS A 60 8.34 13.97 -10.33
N LEU A 61 7.08 13.88 -9.90
CA LEU A 61 6.58 12.89 -8.96
C LEU A 61 5.42 12.12 -9.60
N ALA A 62 5.37 10.81 -9.33
CA ALA A 62 4.27 9.94 -9.75
C ALA A 62 3.86 9.02 -8.61
N ILE A 63 2.59 8.60 -8.62
CA ILE A 63 2.01 7.72 -7.59
C ILE A 63 1.54 6.44 -8.29
N ALA A 64 2.01 5.29 -7.83
CA ALA A 64 1.58 3.99 -8.34
C ALA A 64 0.21 3.59 -7.74
N LYS A 65 -0.48 2.64 -8.38
CA LYS A 65 -1.82 2.19 -7.94
C LYS A 65 -1.87 1.63 -6.52
N ASN A 66 -0.74 1.14 -6.02
CA ASN A 66 -0.58 0.62 -4.65
C ASN A 66 -0.26 1.71 -3.61
N GLY A 67 -0.11 2.98 -4.03
CA GLY A 67 0.20 4.09 -3.13
C GLY A 67 1.68 4.46 -3.03
N ASP A 68 2.58 3.72 -3.71
CA ASP A 68 4.00 4.05 -3.70
C ASP A 68 4.26 5.39 -4.42
N ILE A 69 5.11 6.21 -3.81
CA ILE A 69 5.47 7.54 -4.31
C ILE A 69 6.86 7.48 -4.94
N PHE A 70 6.93 7.78 -6.24
CA PHE A 70 8.18 7.88 -6.99
C PHE A 70 8.50 9.35 -7.25
N VAL A 71 9.71 9.79 -6.94
CA VAL A 71 10.20 11.13 -7.28
C VAL A 71 11.49 11.04 -8.09
N ALA A 72 11.53 11.71 -9.24
CA ALA A 72 12.74 11.85 -10.02
C ALA A 72 13.66 12.89 -9.36
N LEU A 73 14.84 12.46 -8.92
CA LEU A 73 15.85 13.36 -8.38
C LEU A 73 16.67 13.96 -9.51
N ARG A 74 16.98 15.25 -9.43
CA ARG A 74 17.98 15.87 -10.30
C ARG A 74 19.34 15.30 -9.88
N ASN A 75 20.08 14.71 -10.82
CA ASN A 75 21.47 14.34 -10.59
C ASN A 75 22.18 15.54 -9.97
N LYS A 76 22.72 15.37 -8.77
CA LYS A 76 23.90 16.13 -8.39
C LYS A 76 25.01 15.46 -9.17
N ASP A 77 25.50 16.11 -10.22
CA ASP A 77 26.63 15.60 -10.97
C ASP A 77 27.72 15.20 -9.96
N ALA A 78 28.23 13.98 -10.10
CA ALA A 78 29.29 13.39 -9.30
C ALA A 78 30.65 14.06 -9.59
N ASN A 79 30.69 15.39 -9.54
CA ASN A 79 31.87 16.19 -9.75
C ASN A 79 31.90 17.37 -8.76
N THR A 80 31.80 17.05 -7.47
CA THR A 80 32.26 17.91 -6.38
C THR A 80 32.91 17.02 -5.34
#